data_AF-A0A2J8AAF8-F1
#
_entry.id   AF-A0A2J8AAF8-F1
#
_cell.length_a   1.000
_cell.length_b   1.000
_cell.length_c   1.000
_cell.angle_alpha   90.00
_cell.angle_beta   90.00
_cell.angle_gamma   90.00
#
_symmetry.space_group_name_H-M   'P 1'
#
loop_
_entity.id
_entity.type
_entity.pdbx_description
1 polymer ?
#
loop_
_entity_poly.entity_id
_entity_poly.type
_entity_poly.pdbx_seq_one_letter_code
_entity_poly.pdbx_strand_id
1 'polypeptide(L)'
;MDRLEGFERRADPGDQEQQELLTEMRSTLKKLQDKSKDADPRLSFSTPEFKEAQRAFTDGFKRNFGRPVEWALVREYPWSSPTLRKLDAPVDVNGQPWVSK
;
A
#
# COMPACT_ATOMS: atom_id res chain seq x y z
N MET A 1 -9.22 2.90 32.51
CA MET A 1 -9.39 1.62 31.81
C MET A 1 -8.13 0.81 32.03
N ASP A 2 -8.20 -0.27 32.80
CA ASP A 2 -7.06 -1.16 32.99
C ASP A 2 -6.74 -1.88 31.67
N ARG A 3 -5.45 -1.94 31.32
CA ARG A 3 -4.97 -2.67 30.13
C ARG A 3 -4.86 -4.17 30.46
N LEU A 4 -4.87 -5.03 29.43
CA LEU A 4 -4.75 -6.48 29.57
C LEU A 4 -3.53 -6.88 30.44
N GLU A 5 -2.40 -6.17 30.29
CA GLU A 5 -1.18 -6.35 31.10
C GLU A 5 -1.42 -6.20 32.62
N GLY A 6 -2.37 -5.35 33.01
CA GLY A 6 -2.76 -5.18 34.42
C GLY A 6 -3.52 -6.38 34.98
N PHE A 7 -4.29 -7.07 34.15
CA PHE A 7 -4.99 -8.30 34.53
C PHE A 7 -4.04 -9.50 34.55
N GLU A 8 -3.12 -9.60 33.59
CA GLU A 8 -2.09 -10.65 33.55
C GLU A 8 -1.16 -10.62 34.77
N ARG A 9 -0.85 -9.42 35.28
CA ARG A 9 0.00 -9.25 36.47
C ARG A 9 -0.71 -9.62 37.79
N ARG A 10 -2.04 -9.57 37.81
CA ARG A 10 -2.86 -9.83 39.02
C ARG A 10 -3.47 -11.23 39.04
N ALA A 11 -3.52 -11.91 37.90
CA ALA A 11 -4.07 -13.25 37.81
C ALA A 11 -3.17 -14.26 38.53
N ASP A 12 -3.81 -15.20 39.23
CA ASP A 12 -3.11 -16.30 39.89
C ASP A 12 -2.68 -17.33 38.82
N PRO A 13 -1.39 -17.70 38.73
CA PRO A 13 -0.92 -18.76 37.85
C PRO A 13 -1.54 -20.14 38.14
N GLY A 14 -2.06 -20.36 39.35
CA GLY A 14 -2.65 -21.62 39.78
C GLY A 14 -4.16 -21.75 39.54
N ASP A 15 -4.84 -20.66 39.17
CA ASP A 15 -6.29 -20.66 38.95
C ASP A 15 -6.62 -20.86 37.46
N GLN A 16 -7.18 -22.02 37.14
CA GLN A 16 -7.46 -22.45 35.78
C GLN A 16 -8.51 -21.56 35.09
N GLU A 17 -9.52 -21.08 35.82
CA GLU A 17 -10.57 -20.21 35.25
C GLU A 17 -10.02 -18.83 34.88
N GLN A 18 -9.11 -18.28 35.70
CA GLN A 18 -8.48 -16.99 35.41
C GLN A 18 -7.55 -17.07 34.18
N GLN A 19 -6.85 -18.19 34.00
CA GLN A 19 -5.99 -18.40 32.83
C GLN A 19 -6.80 -18.59 31.54
N GLU A 20 -7.92 -19.30 31.62
CA GLU A 20 -8.85 -19.47 30.49
C GLU A 20 -9.44 -18.11 30.07
N LEU A 21 -9.88 -17.29 31.03
CA LEU A 21 -10.39 -15.96 30.76
C LEU A 21 -9.34 -15.03 30.12
N LEU A 22 -8.10 -15.05 30.62
CA LEU A 22 -7.00 -14.28 30.03
C LEU A 22 -6.71 -14.72 28.58
N THR A 23 -6.78 -16.03 28.32
CA THR A 23 -6.60 -16.58 26.97
C THR A 23 -7.71 -16.12 26.05
N GLU A 24 -8.95 -16.13 26.52
CA GLU A 24 -10.10 -15.63 25.78
C GLU A 24 -9.93 -14.13 25.46
N MET A 25 -9.60 -13.31 26.46
CA MET A 25 -9.39 -11.86 26.30
C MET A 25 -8.26 -11.53 25.30
N ARG A 26 -7.15 -12.27 25.35
CA ARG A 26 -6.06 -12.16 24.35
C ARG A 26 -6.58 -12.45 22.95
N SER A 27 -7.40 -13.49 22.79
CA SER A 27 -7.96 -13.87 21.50
C SER A 27 -8.93 -12.82 20.95
N THR A 28 -9.76 -12.22 21.80
CA THR A 28 -10.73 -11.19 21.40
C THR A 28 -10.01 -9.90 21.01
N LEU A 29 -9.02 -9.48 21.81
CA LEU A 29 -8.20 -8.30 21.49
C LEU A 29 -7.45 -8.47 20.17
N LYS A 30 -6.91 -9.67 19.90
CA LYS A 30 -6.26 -9.95 18.61
C LYS A 30 -7.24 -9.86 17.44
N LYS A 31 -8.45 -10.44 17.57
CA LYS A 31 -9.51 -10.31 16.56
C LYS A 31 -9.93 -8.86 16.32
N LEU A 32 -10.04 -8.05 17.36
CA LEU A 32 -10.36 -6.62 17.26
C LEU A 32 -9.24 -5.83 16.58
N GLN A 33 -7.99 -6.14 16.91
CA GLN A 33 -6.83 -5.53 16.26
C GLN A 33 -6.78 -5.87 14.77
N ASP A 34 -7.06 -7.12 14.39
CA ASP A 34 -7.06 -7.53 12.99
C ASP A 34 -8.20 -6.85 12.21
N LYS A 35 -9.40 -6.73 12.80
CA LYS A 35 -10.50 -5.94 12.20
C LYS A 35 -10.18 -4.45 12.10
N SER A 36 -9.47 -3.90 13.07
CA SER A 36 -9.08 -2.48 13.07
C SER A 36 -8.03 -2.15 12.01
N LYS A 37 -7.18 -3.11 11.62
CA LYS A 37 -6.20 -2.91 10.53
C LYS A 37 -6.87 -2.68 9.18
N ASP A 38 -8.01 -3.32 8.97
CA ASP A 38 -8.78 -3.23 7.72
C ASP A 38 -9.88 -2.14 7.76
N ALA A 39 -10.04 -1.47 8.91
CA ALA A 39 -11.11 -0.49 9.12
C ALA A 39 -10.87 0.86 8.43
N ASP A 40 -9.60 1.22 8.17
CA ASP A 40 -9.29 2.45 7.42
C ASP A 40 -8.56 2.13 6.11
N PRO A 41 -9.30 2.12 4.97
CA PRO A 41 -8.73 1.84 3.66
C PRO A 41 -7.70 2.88 3.18
N ARG A 42 -7.55 4.02 3.88
CA ARG A 42 -6.50 5.01 3.60
C ARG A 42 -5.17 4.72 4.29
N LEU A 43 -5.16 3.83 5.30
CA LEU A 43 -3.99 3.51 6.12
C LEU A 43 -3.52 2.06 5.95
N SER A 44 -4.33 1.19 5.34
CA SER A 44 -4.00 -0.22 5.16
C SER A 44 -3.22 -0.47 3.86
N PHE A 45 -1.90 -0.29 3.89
CA PHE A 45 -1.00 -0.84 2.84
C PHE A 45 -1.07 -2.38 2.74
N SER A 46 -1.78 -3.02 3.68
CA SER A 46 -1.94 -4.47 3.78
C SER A 46 -3.22 -5.02 3.15
N THR A 47 -4.19 -4.17 2.76
CA THR A 47 -5.43 -4.64 2.14
C THR A 47 -5.14 -5.40 0.84
N PRO A 48 -5.85 -6.51 0.56
CA PRO A 48 -5.72 -7.25 -0.69
C PRO A 48 -5.82 -6.36 -1.93
N GLU A 49 -6.74 -5.39 -1.93
CA GLU A 49 -7.01 -4.45 -3.02
C GLU A 49 -5.81 -3.54 -3.29
N PHE A 50 -5.15 -3.06 -2.25
CA PHE A 50 -3.95 -2.24 -2.38
C PHE A 50 -2.76 -3.05 -2.90
N LYS A 51 -2.57 -4.27 -2.40
CA LYS A 51 -1.50 -5.15 -2.88
C LYS A 51 -1.70 -5.53 -4.35
N GLU A 52 -2.93 -5.74 -4.77
CA GLU A 52 -3.28 -6.00 -6.17
C GLU A 52 -3.01 -4.78 -7.05
N ALA A 53 -3.45 -3.58 -6.63
CA ALA A 53 -3.14 -2.34 -7.32
C ALA A 53 -1.63 -2.07 -7.42
N GLN A 54 -0.88 -2.33 -6.35
CA GLN A 54 0.58 -2.21 -6.33
C GLN A 54 1.25 -3.22 -7.28
N ARG A 55 0.75 -4.46 -7.33
CA ARG A 55 1.24 -5.49 -8.25
C ARG A 55 0.97 -5.09 -9.69
N ALA A 56 -0.25 -4.69 -10.02
CA ALA A 56 -0.62 -4.22 -11.36
C ALA A 56 0.22 -3.02 -11.80
N PHE A 57 0.45 -2.05 -10.90
CA PHE A 57 1.35 -0.92 -11.15
C PHE A 57 2.77 -1.38 -11.43
N THR A 58 3.31 -2.28 -10.60
CA THR A 58 4.68 -2.80 -10.73
C THR A 58 4.87 -3.58 -12.04
N ASP A 59 3.88 -4.41 -12.40
CA ASP A 59 3.92 -5.22 -13.62
C ASP A 59 3.79 -4.33 -14.88
N GLY A 60 2.92 -3.32 -14.85
CA GLY A 60 2.83 -2.32 -15.91
C GLY A 60 4.11 -1.48 -16.04
N PHE A 61 4.68 -1.07 -14.91
CA PHE A 61 5.95 -0.34 -14.87
C PHE A 61 7.10 -1.15 -15.47
N LYS A 62 7.26 -2.42 -15.07
CA LYS A 62 8.29 -3.32 -15.63
C LYS A 62 8.11 -3.55 -17.13
N ARG A 63 6.87 -3.70 -17.61
CA ARG A 63 6.57 -3.90 -19.04
C ARG A 63 6.92 -2.68 -19.90
N ASN A 64 6.80 -1.50 -19.32
CA ASN A 64 7.08 -0.22 -19.98
C ASN A 64 8.53 0.24 -19.77
N PHE A 65 9.27 -0.39 -18.86
CA PHE A 65 10.68 -0.09 -18.62
C PHE A 65 11.52 -0.51 -19.83
N GLY A 66 12.37 0.39 -20.32
CA GLY A 66 13.17 0.16 -21.52
C GLY A 66 12.38 0.22 -22.84
N ARG A 67 11.15 0.73 -22.82
CA ARG A 67 10.40 1.10 -24.03
C ARG A 67 10.45 2.61 -24.25
N PRO A 68 10.37 3.07 -25.51
CA PRO A 68 10.22 4.48 -25.82
C PRO A 68 8.96 5.07 -25.18
N VAL A 69 9.07 6.27 -24.62
CA VAL A 69 7.95 7.10 -24.21
C VAL A 69 7.31 7.69 -25.46
N GLU A 70 6.13 7.21 -25.80
CA GLU A 70 5.36 7.68 -26.96
C GLU A 70 4.38 8.81 -26.61
N TRP A 71 4.01 8.95 -25.34
CA TRP A 71 3.01 9.93 -24.87
C TRP A 71 3.59 10.74 -23.72
N ALA A 72 3.46 12.05 -23.81
CA ALA A 72 3.92 12.96 -22.75
C ALA A 72 2.98 14.15 -22.62
N LEU A 73 3.02 14.77 -21.44
CA LEU A 73 2.41 16.07 -21.22
C LEU A 73 3.30 17.13 -21.86
N VAL A 74 2.91 17.59 -23.05
CA VAL A 74 3.66 18.59 -23.80
C VAL A 74 3.05 19.95 -23.52
N ARG A 75 3.92 20.90 -23.19
CA ARG A 75 3.58 22.31 -23.03
C ARG A 75 4.06 23.05 -24.27
N GLU A 76 3.14 23.37 -25.18
CA GLU A 76 3.47 24.08 -26.42
C GLU A 76 3.96 25.52 -26.16
N TYR A 77 3.35 26.20 -25.19
CA TYR A 77 3.67 27.59 -24.87
C TYR A 77 3.92 27.78 -23.37
N PRO A 78 4.81 28.70 -22.96
CA PRO A 78 5.11 28.96 -21.54
C PRO A 78 3.93 29.43 -20.68
N TRP A 79 2.80 29.77 -21.28
CA TRP A 79 1.55 30.15 -20.60
C TRP A 79 0.45 29.10 -20.74
N SER A 80 0.63 28.06 -21.57
CA SER A 80 -0.41 27.04 -21.77
C SER A 80 -0.38 25.98 -20.68
N SER A 81 -1.52 25.33 -20.44
CA SER A 81 -1.58 24.11 -19.63
C SER A 81 -0.97 22.93 -20.42
N PRO A 82 -0.19 22.05 -19.78
CA PRO A 82 0.33 20.86 -20.44
C PRO A 82 -0.83 19.97 -20.91
N THR A 83 -0.73 19.47 -22.15
CA THR A 83 -1.75 18.57 -22.73
C THR A 83 -1.10 17.23 -23.06
N LEU A 84 -1.79 16.13 -22.77
CA LEU A 84 -1.32 14.79 -23.11
C LEU A 84 -1.38 14.60 -24.63
N ARG A 85 -0.22 14.47 -25.28
CA ARG A 85 -0.13 14.25 -26.72
C ARG A 85 0.85 13.13 -27.03
N LYS A 86 0.61 12.47 -28.17
CA LYS A 86 1.57 11.54 -28.74
C LYS A 86 2.76 12.34 -29.28
N LEU A 87 3.97 11.92 -28.96
CA LEU A 87 5.19 12.54 -29.44
C LEU A 87 5.49 12.08 -30.88
N ASP A 88 5.96 13.02 -31.71
CA ASP A 88 6.37 12.71 -33.09
C ASP A 88 7.61 11.81 -33.11
N ALA A 89 8.55 12.07 -32.21
CA ALA A 89 9.70 11.22 -31.95
C ALA A 89 9.57 10.61 -30.55
N PRO A 90 9.62 9.28 -30.41
CA PRO A 90 9.67 8.67 -29.09
C PRO A 90 10.91 9.14 -28.32
N VAL A 91 10.78 9.27 -27.00
CA VAL A 91 11.88 9.71 -26.13
C VAL A 91 12.18 8.68 -25.04
N ASP A 92 13.40 8.69 -24.52
CA ASP A 92 13.78 7.95 -23.31
C ASP A 92 13.22 8.63 -22.05
N VAL A 93 13.32 7.97 -20.89
CA VAL A 93 12.99 8.51 -19.57
C VAL A 93 13.71 9.83 -19.26
N ASN A 94 14.87 10.05 -19.88
CA ASN A 94 15.67 11.27 -19.75
C ASN A 94 15.27 12.38 -20.75
N GLY A 95 14.23 12.16 -21.56
CA GLY A 95 13.78 13.12 -22.57
C GLY A 95 14.67 13.21 -23.81
N GLN A 96 15.65 12.32 -23.95
CA GLN A 96 16.48 12.22 -25.15
C GLN A 96 15.73 11.44 -26.25
N PRO A 97 15.97 11.72 -27.54
CA PRO A 97 15.36 10.96 -28.62
C PRO A 97 15.68 9.47 -28.50
N TRP A 98 14.67 8.62 -28.63
CA TRP A 98 14.85 7.17 -28.59
C TRP A 98 15.53 6.69 -29.87
N VAL A 99 16.83 6.44 -29.79
CA VAL A 99 17.59 5.87 -30.91
C VAL A 99 17.36 4.37 -30.91
N SER A 100 16.50 3.88 -31.80
CA SER A 100 16.41 2.43 -32.04
C SER A 100 17.76 1.95 -32.55
N LYS A 101 18.46 1.14 -31.77
CA LYS A 101 19.58 0.34 -32.28
C LYS A 101 19.08 -0.73 -33.24
#